data_AF-A0A519S6J8-F1
#
_entry.id   AF-A0A519S6J8-F1
#
_cell.length_a   1.000
_cell.length_b   1.000
_cell.length_c   1.000
_cell.angle_alpha   90.00
_cell.angle_beta   90.00
_cell.angle_gamma   90.00
#
_symmetry.space_group_name_H-M   'P 1'
#
loop_
_entity.id
_entity.type
_entity.pdbx_description
1 polymer ?
#
loop_
_entity_poly.entity_id
_entity_poly.type
_entity_poly.pdbx_seq_one_letter_code
_entity_poly.pdbx_strand_id
1 'polypeptide(L)'
;MCSLLDNQTFKKKLTYARIDDDEKTVSFTISVPCNHDIDKQVLTDIELVINDLFLKDYESQESINERKRDEKLAEKLLKLEEKQRKLHYAQKVNITLFSALFSSTEALFFSSSLYINLALLAAFMH
;
A
#
# COMPACT_ATOMS: atom_id res chain seq x y z
N MET A 1 -16.94 -44.96 27.13
CA MET A 1 -15.69 -45.74 27.12
C MET A 1 -14.56 -44.81 26.70
N CYS A 2 -13.74 -44.32 27.64
CA CYS A 2 -12.55 -43.55 27.30
C CYS A 2 -11.43 -44.53 26.96
N SER A 3 -11.06 -44.59 25.68
CA SER A 3 -9.83 -45.23 25.24
C SER A 3 -8.67 -44.40 25.80
N LEU A 4 -7.91 -44.93 26.76
CA LEU A 4 -6.64 -44.36 27.18
C LEU A 4 -5.74 -44.33 25.94
N LEU A 5 -5.55 -43.14 25.37
CA LEU A 5 -4.61 -42.92 24.28
C LEU A 5 -3.21 -42.81 24.88
N ASP A 6 -2.23 -43.51 24.28
CA ASP A 6 -0.84 -43.47 24.72
C ASP A 6 -0.33 -42.02 24.77
N ASN A 7 0.09 -41.59 25.97
CA ASN A 7 0.83 -40.38 26.33
C ASN A 7 0.98 -39.34 25.20
N GLN A 8 -0.11 -38.65 24.85
CA GLN A 8 -0.05 -37.59 23.85
C GLN A 8 0.48 -36.31 24.49
N THR A 9 1.49 -35.69 23.89
CA THR A 9 2.00 -34.40 24.36
C THR A 9 1.47 -33.31 23.43
N PHE A 10 0.58 -32.46 23.93
CA PHE A 10 0.20 -31.25 23.23
C PHE A 10 1.33 -30.24 23.35
N LYS A 11 1.92 -29.81 22.24
CA LYS A 11 2.99 -28.82 22.20
C LYS A 11 2.60 -27.65 21.30
N LYS A 12 2.41 -26.46 21.89
CA LYS A 12 2.15 -25.22 21.14
C LYS A 12 3.28 -24.24 21.39
N LYS A 13 3.93 -23.80 20.32
CA LYS A 13 4.93 -22.73 20.36
C LYS A 13 4.24 -21.43 19.97
N LEU A 14 4.35 -20.43 20.82
CA LEU A 14 3.82 -19.10 20.58
C LEU A 14 4.98 -18.10 20.56
N THR A 15 4.97 -17.17 19.61
CA THR A 15 6.05 -16.19 19.40
C THR A 15 5.43 -14.81 19.26
N TYR A 16 5.91 -13.87 20.08
CA TYR A 16 5.42 -12.51 20.16
C TYR A 16 6.58 -11.53 20.12
N ALA A 17 6.34 -10.32 19.64
CA ALA A 17 7.32 -9.23 19.70
C ALA A 17 6.74 -8.06 20.49
N ARG A 18 7.62 -7.31 21.17
CA ARG A 18 7.19 -6.19 22.00
C ARG A 18 6.70 -5.04 21.13
N ILE A 19 5.62 -4.36 21.55
CA ILE A 19 4.99 -3.27 20.79
C ILE A 19 5.96 -2.10 20.55
N ASP A 20 6.84 -1.79 21.51
CA ASP A 20 7.78 -0.65 21.43
C ASP A 20 9.08 -0.97 20.68
N ASP A 21 9.43 -2.25 20.54
CA ASP A 21 10.76 -2.70 20.12
C ASP A 21 10.66 -4.07 19.45
N ASP A 22 10.47 -4.04 18.13
CA ASP A 22 10.36 -5.21 17.26
C ASP A 22 11.57 -6.18 17.38
N GLU A 23 12.72 -5.75 17.91
CA GLU A 23 13.90 -6.61 18.09
C GLU A 23 13.78 -7.52 19.32
N LYS A 24 12.96 -7.13 20.30
CA LYS A 24 12.74 -7.92 21.51
C LYS A 24 11.57 -8.89 21.31
N THR A 25 11.92 -10.11 20.94
CA THR A 25 10.97 -11.21 20.79
C THR A 25 10.93 -12.11 22.02
N VAL A 26 9.73 -12.57 22.39
CA VAL A 26 9.51 -13.55 23.44
C VAL A 26 8.84 -14.75 22.80
N SER A 27 9.41 -15.94 23.05
CA SER A 27 8.81 -17.20 22.60
C SER A 27 8.64 -18.12 23.78
N PHE A 28 7.45 -18.70 23.92
CA PHE A 28 7.17 -19.73 24.90
C PHE A 28 6.58 -20.95 24.24
N THR A 29 6.87 -22.09 24.85
CA THR A 29 6.41 -23.39 24.39
C THR A 29 5.60 -24.00 25.51
N ILE A 30 4.28 -24.08 25.30
CA ILE A 30 3.36 -24.75 26.23
C ILE A 30 3.37 -26.22 25.83
N SER A 31 3.78 -27.09 26.77
CA SER A 31 3.78 -28.54 26.58
C SER A 31 2.94 -29.18 27.68
N VAL A 32 1.83 -29.82 27.31
CA VAL A 32 0.92 -30.48 28.26
C VAL A 32 0.88 -31.97 27.94
N PRO A 33 1.46 -32.84 28.79
CA PRO A 33 1.34 -34.28 28.64
C PRO A 33 -0.07 -34.71 29.09
N CYS A 34 -0.81 -35.38 28.20
CA CYS A 34 -2.18 -35.79 28.44
C CYS A 34 -2.42 -37.23 27.98
N ASN A 35 -3.16 -37.98 28.79
CA ASN A 35 -3.52 -39.38 28.50
C ASN A 35 -4.96 -39.52 28.00
N HIS A 36 -5.56 -38.39 27.65
CA HIS A 36 -6.91 -38.25 27.10
C HIS A 36 -6.93 -37.06 26.13
N ASP A 37 -7.94 -37.05 25.25
CA ASP A 37 -8.15 -35.95 24.30
C ASP A 37 -8.46 -34.66 25.07
N ILE A 38 -7.67 -33.61 24.84
CA ILE A 38 -7.83 -32.32 25.53
C ILE A 38 -8.93 -31.53 24.82
N ASP A 39 -9.90 -31.04 25.59
CA ASP A 39 -10.91 -30.15 25.04
C ASP A 39 -10.27 -28.87 24.49
N LYS A 40 -10.68 -28.48 23.27
CA LYS A 40 -10.27 -27.23 22.62
C LYS A 40 -10.63 -26.00 23.45
N GLN A 41 -11.69 -26.08 24.27
CA GLN A 41 -12.05 -25.01 25.19
C GLN A 41 -10.94 -24.75 26.23
N VAL A 42 -10.43 -25.80 26.86
CA VAL A 42 -9.35 -25.69 27.85
C VAL A 42 -8.09 -25.09 27.24
N LEU A 43 -7.76 -25.46 26.00
CA LEU A 43 -6.64 -24.87 25.27
C LEU A 43 -6.84 -23.37 24.98
N THR A 44 -8.07 -22.97 24.67
CA THR A 44 -8.43 -21.57 24.42
C THR A 44 -8.36 -20.75 25.70
N ASP A 45 -8.81 -21.30 26.82
CA ASP A 45 -8.76 -20.63 28.12
C ASP A 45 -7.31 -20.44 28.60
N ILE A 46 -6.46 -21.45 28.43
CA ILE A 46 -5.02 -21.33 28.73
C ILE A 46 -4.39 -20.23 27.88
N GLU A 47 -4.74 -20.15 26.60
CA GLU A 47 -4.24 -19.11 25.70
C GLU A 47 -4.71 -17.70 26.11
N LEU A 48 -5.99 -17.54 26.47
CA LEU A 48 -6.53 -16.27 26.97
C LEU A 48 -5.82 -15.80 28.25
N VAL A 49 -5.62 -16.70 29.21
CA VAL A 49 -4.97 -16.38 30.48
C VAL A 49 -3.50 -16.01 30.26
N ILE A 50 -2.79 -16.70 29.37
CA ILE A 50 -1.39 -16.38 29.05
C ILE A 50 -1.29 -15.04 28.33
N ASN A 51 -2.19 -14.76 27.39
CA ASN A 51 -2.24 -13.48 26.70
C ASN A 51 -2.50 -12.33 27.68
N ASP A 52 -3.44 -12.48 28.62
CA ASP A 52 -3.78 -11.43 29.59
C ASP A 52 -2.68 -11.19 30.66
N LEU A 53 -1.98 -12.25 31.07
CA LEU A 53 -0.94 -12.16 32.10
C LEU A 53 0.41 -11.66 31.57
N PHE A 54 0.81 -12.08 30.36
CA PHE A 54 2.19 -11.90 29.89
C PHE A 54 2.31 -11.02 28.63
N LEU A 55 1.22 -10.77 27.91
CA LEU A 55 1.30 -10.24 26.54
C LEU A 55 0.56 -8.94 26.31
N LYS A 56 0.17 -8.23 27.37
CA LYS A 56 -0.44 -6.89 27.25
C LYS A 56 0.43 -5.90 26.46
N ASP A 57 1.75 -6.04 26.57
CA ASP A 57 2.73 -5.17 25.91
C ASP A 57 3.36 -5.83 24.65
N TYR A 58 2.81 -6.95 24.20
CA TYR A 58 3.34 -7.75 23.10
C TYR A 58 2.30 -7.98 22.01
N GLU A 59 2.71 -7.77 20.77
CA GLU A 59 1.90 -8.06 19.60
C GLU A 59 2.24 -9.44 19.03
N SER A 60 1.27 -10.08 18.40
CA SER A 60 1.51 -11.33 17.70
C SER A 60 2.33 -11.07 16.42
N GLN A 61 3.12 -12.05 16.01
CA GLN A 61 3.90 -11.91 14.76
C GLN A 61 3.00 -11.73 13.53
N GLU A 62 1.76 -12.23 13.57
CA GLU A 62 0.78 -12.07 12.49
C GLU A 62 0.33 -10.62 12.33
N SER A 63 0.01 -9.93 13.44
CA SER A 63 -0.44 -8.53 13.37
C SER A 63 0.68 -7.59 12.91
N ILE A 64 1.93 -7.84 13.34
CA ILE A 64 3.10 -7.10 12.87
C ILE A 64 3.31 -7.29 11.36
N ASN A 65 3.12 -8.53 10.87
CA ASN A 65 3.24 -8.83 9.44
C ASN A 65 2.11 -8.21 8.61
N GLU A 66 0.92 -8.04 9.17
CA GLU A 66 -0.18 -7.30 8.55
C GLU A 66 0.13 -5.81 8.44
N ARG A 67 0.54 -5.17 9.54
CA ARG A 67 0.94 -3.76 9.55
C ARG A 67 2.04 -3.47 8.53
N LYS A 68 3.08 -4.30 8.46
CA LYS A 68 4.17 -4.18 7.47
C LYS A 68 3.69 -4.37 6.03
N ARG A 69 2.63 -5.14 5.79
CA ARG A 69 2.02 -5.28 4.45
C ARG A 69 1.23 -4.03 4.08
N ASP A 70 0.47 -3.49 5.02
CA ASP A 70 -0.36 -2.30 4.80
C ASP A 70 0.50 -1.05 4.57
N GLU A 71 1.59 -0.88 5.31
CA GLU A 71 2.57 0.18 5.08
C GLU A 71 3.19 0.11 3.67
N LYS A 72 3.57 -1.09 3.21
CA LYS A 72 4.08 -1.28 1.85
C LYS A 72 3.04 -0.99 0.78
N LEU A 73 1.77 -1.29 1.04
CA LEU A 73 0.66 -0.96 0.14
C LEU A 73 0.43 0.55 0.07
N ALA A 74 0.42 1.23 1.21
CA ALA A 74 0.29 2.67 1.30
C ALA A 74 1.43 3.39 0.56
N GLU A 75 2.67 2.95 0.74
CA GLU A 75 3.83 3.53 0.05
C GLU A 75 3.74 3.35 -1.47
N LYS A 76 3.26 2.19 -1.94
CA LYS A 76 3.04 1.95 -3.38
C LYS A 76 1.94 2.86 -3.94
N LEU A 77 0.86 3.07 -3.21
CA LEU A 77 -0.23 3.97 -3.62
C LEU A 77 0.26 5.41 -3.75
N LEU A 78 1.02 5.92 -2.78
CA LEU A 78 1.60 7.26 -2.85
C LEU A 78 2.53 7.44 -4.06
N LYS A 79 3.37 6.44 -4.35
CA LYS A 79 4.24 6.44 -5.53
C LYS A 79 3.45 6.43 -6.85
N LEU A 80 2.33 5.72 -6.90
CA LEU A 80 1.44 5.69 -8.07
C LEU A 80 0.73 7.04 -8.27
N GLU A 81 0.21 7.64 -7.20
CA GLU A 81 -0.40 8.97 -7.25
C GLU A 81 0.58 10.05 -7.69
N GLU A 82 1.83 10.01 -7.20
CA GLU A 82 2.85 10.97 -7.62
C GLU A 82 3.18 10.82 -9.12
N LYS A 83 3.28 9.58 -9.62
CA LYS A 83 3.47 9.32 -11.05
C LYS A 83 2.28 9.81 -11.89
N GLN A 84 1.05 9.57 -11.44
CA GLN A 84 -0.14 10.06 -12.13
C GLN A 84 -0.20 11.59 -12.16
N ARG A 85 0.12 12.27 -11.05
CA ARG A 85 0.19 13.74 -11.03
C ARG A 85 1.22 14.30 -12.00
N LYS A 86 2.41 13.68 -12.07
CA LYS A 86 3.47 14.08 -13.01
C LYS A 86 3.04 13.89 -14.47
N LEU A 87 2.38 12.78 -14.78
CA LEU A 87 1.83 12.52 -16.12
C LEU A 87 0.75 13.54 -16.49
N HIS A 88 -0.20 13.79 -15.58
CA HIS A 88 -1.27 14.76 -15.81
C HIS A 88 -0.72 16.18 -16.03
N TYR A 89 0.29 16.58 -15.25
CA TYR A 89 0.97 17.86 -15.45
C TYR A 89 1.68 17.94 -16.81
N ALA A 90 2.44 16.90 -17.19
CA ALA A 90 3.13 16.84 -18.48
C ALA A 90 2.14 16.90 -19.67
N GLN A 91 1.01 16.19 -19.56
CA GLN A 91 -0.04 16.22 -20.58
C GLN A 91 -0.67 17.61 -20.69
N LYS A 92 -0.97 18.26 -19.57
CA LYS A 92 -1.51 19.63 -19.55
C LYS A 92 -0.55 20.63 -20.18
N VAL A 93 0.74 20.54 -19.86
CA VAL A 93 1.78 21.39 -20.45
C VAL A 93 1.88 21.16 -21.96
N ASN A 94 1.87 19.90 -22.42
CA ASN A 94 1.88 19.59 -23.85
C ASN A 94 0.65 20.16 -24.57
N ILE A 95 -0.54 20.00 -24.03
CA ILE A 95 -1.77 20.57 -24.63
C ILE A 95 -1.66 22.09 -24.72
N THR A 96 -1.16 22.74 -23.67
CA THR A 96 -0.99 24.21 -23.63
C THR A 96 0.02 24.66 -24.68
N LEU A 97 1.19 24.01 -24.78
CA LEU A 97 2.20 24.30 -25.80
C LEU A 97 1.66 24.10 -27.22
N PHE A 98 0.95 22.99 -27.47
CA PHE A 98 0.32 22.73 -28.76
C PHE A 98 -0.70 23.81 -29.13
N SER A 99 -1.55 24.22 -28.17
CA SER A 99 -2.53 25.29 -28.41
C SER A 99 -1.88 26.63 -28.74
N ALA A 100 -0.81 27.00 -28.03
CA ALA A 100 -0.07 28.24 -28.26
C ALA A 100 0.63 28.23 -29.63
N LEU A 101 1.23 27.09 -30.01
CA LEU A 101 1.83 26.91 -31.33
C LEU A 101 0.78 27.10 -32.42
N PHE A 102 -0.40 26.46 -32.30
CA PHE A 102 -1.46 26.56 -33.30
C PHE A 102 -1.97 28.00 -33.46
N SER A 103 -2.25 28.70 -32.35
CA SER A 103 -2.67 30.11 -32.41
C SER A 103 -1.61 31.03 -33.03
N SER A 104 -0.32 30.78 -32.78
CA SER A 104 0.74 31.58 -33.41
C SER A 104 0.89 31.32 -34.90
N THR A 105 0.70 30.06 -35.35
CA THR A 105 0.70 29.72 -36.78
C THR A 105 -0.51 30.30 -37.51
N GLU A 106 -1.70 30.28 -36.89
CA GLU A 106 -2.88 30.94 -37.46
C GLU A 106 -2.65 32.44 -37.61
N ALA A 107 -2.12 33.10 -36.56
CA ALA A 107 -1.82 34.53 -36.61
C ALA A 107 -0.86 34.89 -37.76
N LEU A 108 0.17 34.07 -38.00
CA LEU A 108 1.12 34.26 -39.11
C LEU A 108 0.47 34.04 -40.48
N PHE A 109 -0.42 33.06 -40.62
CA PHE A 109 -1.18 32.81 -41.86
C PHE A 109 -2.15 33.95 -42.18
N PHE A 110 -2.87 34.45 -41.17
CA PHE A 110 -3.78 35.58 -41.35
C PHE A 110 -3.03 36.88 -41.68
N SER A 111 -1.90 37.16 -41.03
CA SER A 111 -1.12 38.36 -41.31
C SER A 111 -0.51 38.35 -42.71
N SER A 112 -0.03 37.19 -43.18
CA SER A 112 0.55 37.05 -44.52
C SER A 112 -0.52 37.10 -45.62
N SER A 113 -1.69 36.48 -45.39
CA SER A 113 -2.85 36.63 -46.29
C SER A 113 -3.31 38.08 -46.42
N LEU A 114 -3.40 38.82 -45.30
CA LEU A 114 -3.78 40.22 -45.30
C LEU A 114 -2.75 41.08 -46.06
N TYR A 115 -1.45 40.79 -45.88
CA TYR A 115 -0.37 41.49 -46.56
C TYR A 115 -0.40 41.28 -48.08
N ILE A 116 -0.66 40.05 -48.53
CA ILE A 116 -0.77 39.72 -49.96
C ILE A 116 -1.98 40.43 -50.58
N ASN A 117 -3.14 40.41 -49.92
CA ASN A 117 -4.33 41.09 -50.42
C ASN A 117 -4.15 42.61 -50.50
N LEU A 118 -3.49 43.22 -49.50
CA LEU A 118 -3.22 44.65 -49.48
C LEU A 118 -2.20 45.05 -50.56
N ALA A 119 -1.16 44.25 -50.78
CA ALA A 119 -0.18 44.47 -51.85
C ALA A 119 -0.82 44.35 -53.25
N LEU A 120 -1.74 43.41 -53.44
CA LEU A 120 -2.47 43.25 -54.70
C LEU A 120 -3.39 44.44 -55.00
N LEU A 121 -4.07 44.96 -53.98
CA LEU A 121 -4.93 46.13 -54.08
C LEU A 121 -4.12 47.39 -54.44
N ALA A 122 -2.95 47.56 -53.81
CA ALA A 122 -2.04 48.67 -54.09
C ALA A 122 -1.48 48.61 -55.53
N ALA A 123 -1.24 47.41 -56.07
CA ALA A 123 -0.78 47.22 -57.44
C ALA A 123 -1.85 47.50 -58.51
N PHE A 124 -3.14 47.42 -58.16
CA PHE A 124 -4.26 47.72 -59.06
C PHE A 124 -4.68 49.20 -59.07
N MET A 125 -4.23 49.99 -58.09
CA MET A 125 -4.56 51.42 -57.93
C MET A 125 -3.55 52.36 -58.62
N HIS A 126 -2.60 51.82 -59.38
CA HIS A 126 -1.52 52.56 -60.03
C HIS A 126 -1.50 52.35 -61.55
#